data_AF-A0A5C6WW54-F1
#
_entry.id   AF-A0A5C6WW54-F1
#
_cell.length_a   1.000
_cell.length_b   1.000
_cell.length_c   1.000
_cell.angle_alpha   90.00
_cell.angle_beta   90.00
_cell.angle_gamma   90.00
#
_symmetry.space_group_name_H-M   'P 1'
#
loop_
_entity.id
_entity.type
_entity.pdbx_description
1 polymer ?
#
loop_
_entity_poly.entity_id
_entity_poly.type
_entity_poly.pdbx_seq_one_letter_code
_entity_poly.pdbx_strand_id
1 'polypeptide(L)'
;MLYLRAVNLCIGSRSSRKKNDVQLQGSPMIFERLYDSDLAQSSFLIGCPDTQKALVVDPRRDLEPYFELAREHGLRITDVAETHIHADFLSGGRELARATGATFWHSAEGDASWQYSGLDALQTKALRDGERIELGRCAIEAVHTPGHTPEHLSFLLYDEERAIAGLTGDFLFVGTLGRPDLIDATGLGENMSEKAAKALYSSVKRAIDRFPHDVPLWPGHGAGSACGKSIGALPNTTLAIELESAAWVPFVQKGDEQGFIQHILAEQPESPTYFRRMKEENRDGFALRDRSARPSRAYPHLIQRALSGDFEVLDLRPRDDFQRAHLKGSLHLPLGSHFATWSGWVLPERKPLLLITGAGTDADRAAETLLRIGQDNVVGFLPFDALPQAELTSQPHVDVSEAHPTWQAEDAIFLDVRGASEWRQGYIPGALHHPLPRLTTELDAIPRKRDLIVYCGSGARAAVATSLLHAHGFTRAKAFDGSMGAWKEADLPVETPQKGARAAE
;
A
#
# COMPACT_ATOMS: atom_id res chain seq x y z
N MET A 1 -31.80 16.36 13.87
CA MET A 1 -32.79 15.54 13.12
C MET A 1 -32.91 16.17 11.73
N LEU A 2 -32.73 15.36 10.67
CA LEU A 2 -32.38 15.70 9.27
C LEU A 2 -30.88 15.68 8.96
N TYR A 3 -30.30 14.48 8.94
CA TYR A 3 -29.06 14.19 8.24
C TYR A 3 -29.28 12.93 7.37
N LEU A 4 -28.71 12.95 6.16
CA LEU A 4 -28.55 11.86 5.20
C LEU A 4 -29.82 11.40 4.43
N ARG A 5 -29.93 11.82 3.17
CA ARG A 5 -30.65 11.04 2.15
C ARG A 5 -29.72 9.94 1.65
N ALA A 6 -30.06 8.70 1.99
CA ALA A 6 -29.47 7.50 1.43
C ALA A 6 -29.72 7.43 -0.10
N VAL A 7 -28.71 6.99 -0.85
CA VAL A 7 -28.87 6.58 -2.26
C VAL A 7 -28.81 5.05 -2.31
N ASN A 8 -29.85 4.47 -2.94
CA ASN A 8 -30.23 3.06 -2.91
C ASN A 8 -29.17 2.08 -3.41
N LEU A 9 -29.07 0.94 -2.72
CA LEU A 9 -28.57 -0.33 -3.26
C LEU A 9 -29.64 -0.97 -4.16
N CYS A 10 -29.31 -1.28 -5.41
CA CYS A 10 -29.96 -2.33 -6.19
C CYS A 10 -28.91 -3.13 -6.97
N ILE A 11 -29.08 -4.43 -6.92
CA ILE A 11 -28.22 -5.48 -7.47
C ILE A 11 -28.71 -5.79 -8.89
N GLY A 12 -27.81 -5.84 -9.88
CA GLY A 12 -28.14 -6.25 -11.25
C GLY A 12 -26.99 -6.05 -12.23
N SER A 13 -26.62 -7.12 -12.92
CA SER A 13 -25.43 -7.29 -13.76
C SER A 13 -25.45 -6.48 -15.08
N ARG A 14 -24.44 -5.63 -15.27
CA ARG A 14 -23.60 -5.43 -16.48
C ARG A 14 -22.76 -4.17 -16.27
N SER A 15 -21.50 -4.21 -16.69
CA SER A 15 -20.48 -3.16 -16.63
C SER A 15 -21.03 -1.73 -16.65
N SER A 16 -21.08 -1.08 -15.48
CA SER A 16 -21.25 0.35 -15.33
C SER A 16 -20.28 0.81 -14.24
N ARG A 17 -19.23 1.56 -14.60
CA ARG A 17 -18.46 2.34 -13.63
C ARG A 17 -19.48 3.21 -12.89
N LYS A 18 -19.73 2.95 -11.61
CA LYS A 18 -20.58 3.81 -10.78
C LYS A 18 -19.85 5.14 -10.64
N LYS A 19 -20.43 6.21 -11.21
CA LYS A 19 -19.96 7.58 -11.02
C LYS A 19 -19.97 7.90 -9.53
N ASN A 20 -18.80 8.16 -8.96
CA ASN A 20 -18.66 8.74 -7.63
C ASN A 20 -18.24 10.20 -7.82
N ASP A 21 -19.07 11.01 -8.51
CA ASP A 21 -18.87 12.47 -8.57
C ASP A 21 -19.02 12.99 -7.14
N VAL A 22 -17.90 13.25 -6.47
CA VAL A 22 -17.89 13.89 -5.16
C VAL A 22 -17.96 15.39 -5.40
N GLN A 23 -19.17 15.91 -5.52
CA GLN A 23 -19.35 17.35 -5.65
C GLN A 23 -19.14 18.03 -4.29
N LEU A 24 -18.11 18.87 -4.18
CA LEU A 24 -17.90 19.71 -3.00
C LEU A 24 -19.07 20.70 -2.89
N GLN A 25 -19.76 20.71 -1.75
CA GLN A 25 -21.01 21.45 -1.60
C GLN A 25 -20.85 22.95 -1.92
N GLY A 26 -21.61 23.40 -2.92
CA GLY A 26 -21.71 24.81 -3.28
C GLY A 26 -20.49 25.39 -4.01
N SER A 27 -19.64 24.55 -4.63
CA SER A 27 -18.53 25.01 -5.47
C SER A 27 -18.64 24.44 -6.90
N PRO A 28 -18.30 25.22 -7.95
CA PRO A 28 -18.11 24.70 -9.29
C PRO A 28 -16.77 23.95 -9.47
N MET A 29 -15.87 23.95 -8.46
CA MET A 29 -14.62 23.20 -8.52
C MET A 29 -14.88 21.71 -8.81
N ILE A 30 -14.17 21.18 -9.81
CA ILE A 30 -14.20 19.76 -10.12
C ILE A 30 -13.26 19.05 -9.16
N PHE A 31 -13.77 18.02 -8.47
CA PHE A 31 -13.03 17.26 -7.48
C PHE A 31 -13.27 15.77 -7.70
N GLU A 32 -12.23 15.05 -8.12
CA GLU A 32 -12.28 13.62 -8.38
C GLU A 32 -11.27 12.88 -7.49
N ARG A 33 -11.75 11.85 -6.79
CA ARG A 33 -10.89 10.94 -6.02
C ARG A 33 -10.73 9.63 -6.78
N LEU A 34 -9.48 9.28 -7.09
CA LEU A 34 -9.13 7.95 -7.57
C LEU A 34 -8.58 7.14 -6.39
N TYR A 35 -9.15 5.96 -6.14
CA TYR A 35 -8.75 5.09 -5.04
C TYR A 35 -8.22 3.75 -5.57
N ASP A 36 -7.01 3.39 -5.17
CA ASP A 36 -6.48 2.04 -5.33
C ASP A 36 -6.82 1.21 -4.10
N SER A 37 -7.69 0.20 -4.26
CA SER A 37 -8.07 -0.68 -3.17
C SER A 37 -6.97 -1.66 -2.74
N ASP A 38 -5.93 -1.88 -3.56
CA ASP A 38 -4.83 -2.79 -3.21
C ASP A 38 -3.87 -2.13 -2.21
N LEU A 39 -3.38 -0.95 -2.58
CA LEU A 39 -2.49 -0.13 -1.75
C LEU A 39 -3.27 0.71 -0.72
N ALA A 40 -4.60 0.71 -0.81
CA ALA A 40 -5.49 1.59 -0.07
C ALA A 40 -5.15 3.09 -0.24
N GLN A 41 -4.67 3.48 -1.41
CA GLN A 41 -4.13 4.81 -1.74
C GLN A 41 -5.17 5.68 -2.46
N SER A 42 -5.23 6.97 -2.11
CA SER A 42 -6.07 7.98 -2.76
C SER A 42 -5.20 9.01 -3.47
N SER A 43 -5.54 9.28 -4.73
CA SER A 43 -5.03 10.41 -5.49
C SER A 43 -6.18 11.28 -5.95
N PHE A 44 -5.91 12.55 -6.25
CA PHE A 44 -6.96 13.54 -6.47
C PHE A 44 -6.71 14.33 -7.75
N LEU A 45 -7.77 14.58 -8.52
CA LEU A 45 -7.77 15.54 -9.61
C LEU A 45 -8.68 16.71 -9.22
N ILE A 46 -8.10 17.91 -9.23
CA ILE A 46 -8.75 19.17 -8.87
C ILE A 46 -8.77 20.05 -10.11
N GLY A 47 -9.95 20.50 -10.54
CA GLY A 47 -10.14 21.27 -11.76
C GLY A 47 -10.85 22.59 -11.53
N CYS A 48 -10.38 23.64 -12.21
CA CYS A 48 -11.06 24.93 -12.31
C CYS A 48 -11.84 25.01 -13.63
N PRO A 49 -13.19 25.02 -13.62
CA PRO A 49 -13.97 25.06 -14.87
C PRO A 49 -13.68 26.30 -15.73
N ASP A 50 -13.47 27.47 -15.10
CA ASP A 50 -13.32 28.75 -15.79
C ASP A 50 -12.06 28.82 -16.65
N THR A 51 -10.99 28.14 -16.23
CA THR A 51 -9.68 28.15 -16.90
C THR A 51 -9.36 26.83 -17.58
N GLN A 52 -10.16 25.80 -17.30
CA GLN A 52 -9.95 24.41 -17.70
C GLN A 52 -8.60 23.83 -17.23
N LYS A 53 -7.98 24.43 -16.22
CA LYS A 53 -6.74 23.91 -15.61
C LYS A 53 -7.05 22.85 -14.57
N ALA A 54 -6.18 21.86 -14.45
CA ALA A 54 -6.24 20.84 -13.42
C ALA A 54 -4.89 20.62 -12.73
N LEU A 55 -4.97 20.37 -11.42
CA LEU A 55 -3.91 19.84 -10.58
C LEU A 55 -4.20 18.37 -10.28
N VAL A 56 -3.19 17.51 -10.34
CA VAL A 56 -3.25 16.17 -9.76
C VAL A 56 -2.38 16.08 -8.52
N VAL A 57 -2.92 15.55 -7.42
CA VAL A 57 -2.21 15.36 -6.14
C VAL A 57 -2.00 13.87 -5.88
N ASP A 58 -0.78 13.51 -5.49
CA ASP A 58 -0.30 12.15 -5.17
C ASP A 58 -0.62 11.12 -6.27
N PRO A 59 -0.29 11.40 -7.55
CA PRO A 59 -0.66 10.52 -8.67
C PRO A 59 0.00 9.14 -8.54
N ARG A 60 -0.77 8.10 -8.84
CA ARG A 60 -0.28 6.76 -9.13
C ARG A 60 0.48 6.75 -10.45
N ARG A 61 1.32 5.74 -10.63
CA ARG A 61 2.17 5.59 -11.82
C ARG A 61 1.43 5.07 -13.06
N ASP A 62 0.26 4.45 -12.90
CA ASP A 62 -0.66 4.17 -14.02
C ASP A 62 -1.44 5.43 -14.40
N LEU A 63 -0.94 6.14 -15.43
CA LEU A 63 -1.40 7.51 -15.72
C LEU A 63 -2.74 7.64 -16.46
N GLU A 64 -3.18 6.58 -17.15
CA GLU A 64 -4.33 6.63 -18.05
C GLU A 64 -5.63 7.13 -17.39
N PRO A 65 -5.97 6.71 -16.15
CA PRO A 65 -7.15 7.22 -15.45
C PRO A 65 -7.18 8.74 -15.28
N TYR A 66 -6.02 9.41 -15.12
CA TYR A 66 -5.97 10.87 -15.01
C TYR A 66 -6.24 11.55 -16.36
N PHE A 67 -5.76 10.98 -17.47
CA PHE A 67 -6.05 11.49 -18.82
C PHE A 67 -7.52 11.30 -19.18
N GLU A 68 -8.11 10.15 -18.82
CA GLU A 68 -9.53 9.88 -18.99
C GLU A 68 -10.37 10.93 -18.25
N LEU A 69 -10.12 11.14 -16.95
CA LEU A 69 -10.86 12.11 -16.14
C LEU A 69 -10.68 13.55 -16.63
N ALA A 70 -9.45 13.95 -16.98
CA ALA A 70 -9.21 15.29 -17.53
C ALA A 70 -10.00 15.50 -18.84
N ARG A 71 -10.02 14.51 -19.74
CA ARG A 71 -10.79 14.57 -20.99
C ARG A 71 -12.30 14.59 -20.75
N GLU A 72 -12.79 13.79 -19.82
CA GLU A 72 -14.22 13.73 -19.45
C GLU A 72 -14.73 15.08 -18.95
N HIS A 73 -13.90 15.80 -18.17
CA HIS A 73 -14.23 17.11 -17.61
C HIS A 73 -13.79 18.30 -18.49
N GLY A 74 -13.19 18.06 -19.65
CA GLY A 74 -12.69 19.13 -20.53
C GLY A 74 -11.54 19.94 -19.93
N LEU A 75 -10.73 19.31 -19.09
CA LEU A 75 -9.61 19.89 -18.37
C LEU A 75 -8.26 19.57 -19.04
N ARG A 76 -7.26 20.40 -18.77
CA ARG A 76 -5.85 20.15 -19.04
C ARG A 76 -5.08 20.09 -17.73
N ILE A 77 -4.39 18.98 -17.50
CA ILE A 77 -3.46 18.83 -16.37
C ILE A 77 -2.28 19.77 -16.60
N THR A 78 -2.19 20.84 -15.80
CA THR A 78 -1.13 21.85 -15.86
C THR A 78 -0.18 21.80 -14.68
N ASP A 79 -0.60 21.13 -13.61
CA ASP A 79 0.11 21.07 -12.36
C ASP A 79 0.00 19.64 -11.79
N VAL A 80 1.06 19.21 -11.11
CA VAL A 80 1.12 17.96 -10.35
C VAL A 80 1.79 18.26 -9.02
N ALA A 81 1.23 17.82 -7.90
CA ALA A 81 1.81 18.04 -6.57
C ALA A 81 1.88 16.73 -5.77
N GLU A 82 2.82 16.67 -4.85
CA GLU A 82 2.95 15.58 -3.89
C GLU A 82 2.84 16.12 -2.46
N THR A 83 2.08 15.42 -1.62
CA THR A 83 1.98 15.70 -0.19
C THR A 83 3.30 15.37 0.51
N HIS A 84 3.94 14.25 0.14
CA HIS A 84 5.19 13.78 0.75
C HIS A 84 5.90 12.76 -0.15
N ILE A 85 7.16 12.46 0.19
CA ILE A 85 7.92 11.38 -0.45
C ILE A 85 7.30 10.04 -0.03
N HIS A 86 6.53 9.39 -0.91
CA HIS A 86 5.76 8.19 -0.58
C HIS A 86 6.64 6.96 -0.26
N ALA A 87 6.14 6.09 0.62
CA ALA A 87 6.86 4.89 1.08
C ALA A 87 6.33 3.59 0.45
N ASP A 88 5.08 3.57 0.02
CA ASP A 88 4.32 2.35 -0.26
C ASP A 88 4.00 2.21 -1.76
N PHE A 89 4.12 3.29 -2.51
CA PHE A 89 4.03 3.27 -3.96
C PHE A 89 5.07 4.19 -4.59
N LEU A 90 5.40 3.91 -5.84
CA LEU A 90 6.27 4.73 -6.66
C LEU A 90 5.41 5.79 -7.35
N SER A 91 5.67 7.05 -7.03
CA SER A 91 4.85 8.16 -7.50
C SER A 91 4.84 8.28 -9.01
N GLY A 92 3.65 8.53 -9.57
CA GLY A 92 3.47 8.92 -10.96
C GLY A 92 3.83 10.38 -11.23
N GLY A 93 4.22 11.17 -10.23
CA GLY A 93 4.34 12.63 -10.32
C GLY A 93 5.27 13.09 -11.42
N ARG A 94 6.48 12.53 -11.44
CA ARG A 94 7.49 12.78 -12.49
C ARG A 94 7.00 12.36 -13.88
N GLU A 95 6.36 11.20 -13.98
CA GLU A 95 5.89 10.67 -15.27
C GLU A 95 4.70 11.44 -15.83
N LEU A 96 3.78 11.87 -14.97
CA LEU A 96 2.63 12.69 -15.33
C LEU A 96 3.07 14.09 -15.76
N ALA A 97 3.97 14.73 -14.99
CA ALA A 97 4.54 16.02 -15.33
C ALA A 97 5.23 15.98 -16.70
N ARG A 98 6.08 14.98 -16.95
CA ARG A 98 6.73 14.78 -18.25
C ARG A 98 5.75 14.55 -19.40
N ALA A 99 4.72 13.73 -19.17
CA ALA A 99 3.76 13.38 -20.22
C ALA A 99 2.84 14.55 -20.61
N THR A 100 2.64 15.53 -19.73
CA THR A 100 1.73 16.66 -19.91
C THR A 100 2.42 18.00 -20.12
N GLY A 101 3.71 18.10 -19.75
CA GLY A 101 4.40 19.38 -19.58
C GLY A 101 3.94 20.16 -18.34
N ALA A 102 3.26 19.51 -17.40
CA ALA A 102 2.79 20.15 -16.17
C ALA A 102 3.95 20.54 -15.24
N THR A 103 3.72 21.56 -14.40
CA THR A 103 4.65 21.91 -13.32
C THR A 103 4.56 20.85 -12.22
N PHE A 104 5.69 20.27 -11.84
CA PHE A 104 5.81 19.38 -10.69
C PHE A 104 6.13 20.19 -9.43
N TRP A 105 5.17 20.28 -8.52
CA TRP A 105 5.25 20.97 -7.24
C TRP A 105 5.67 19.98 -6.15
N HIS A 106 6.73 20.31 -5.43
CA HIS A 106 7.26 19.45 -4.38
C HIS A 106 7.60 20.27 -3.13
N SER A 107 7.52 19.64 -1.96
CA SER A 107 7.85 20.31 -0.71
C SER A 107 9.31 20.79 -0.68
N ALA A 108 9.52 21.94 -0.05
CA ALA A 108 10.82 22.49 0.29
C ALA A 108 11.03 22.63 1.82
N GLU A 109 10.19 21.96 2.61
CA GLU A 109 10.21 22.03 4.08
C GLU A 109 11.07 20.95 4.75
N GLY A 110 11.49 19.93 3.99
CA GLY A 110 12.39 18.89 4.50
C GLY A 110 13.78 19.42 4.86
N ASP A 111 14.50 18.70 5.72
CA ASP A 111 15.94 18.96 5.90
C ASP A 111 16.74 18.48 4.67
N ALA A 112 18.07 18.63 4.71
CA ALA A 112 18.95 18.25 3.59
C ALA A 112 18.82 16.77 3.15
N SER A 113 18.35 15.87 4.01
CA SER A 113 18.15 14.45 3.71
C SER A 113 16.75 14.12 3.13
N TRP A 114 15.83 15.09 3.20
CA TRP A 114 14.44 15.02 2.74
C TRP A 114 14.14 16.09 1.66
N GLN A 115 15.07 16.25 0.73
CA GLN A 115 14.90 17.09 -0.46
C GLN A 115 14.75 16.21 -1.70
N TYR A 116 13.83 16.58 -2.58
CA TYR A 116 13.70 15.94 -3.89
C TYR A 116 14.92 16.23 -4.76
N SER A 117 15.38 15.21 -5.49
CA SER A 117 16.44 15.34 -6.48
C SER A 117 16.07 14.59 -7.78
N GLY A 118 16.96 14.64 -8.78
CA GLY A 118 16.73 14.04 -10.10
C GLY A 118 15.59 14.72 -10.89
N LEU A 119 15.44 16.03 -10.72
CA LEU A 119 14.33 16.81 -11.29
C LEU A 119 14.70 17.57 -12.58
N ASP A 120 15.95 17.48 -13.04
CA ASP A 120 16.51 18.34 -14.11
C ASP A 120 15.75 18.27 -15.45
N ALA A 121 15.08 17.15 -15.71
CA ALA A 121 14.32 16.92 -16.94
C ALA A 121 12.86 17.41 -16.87
N LEU A 122 12.46 18.04 -15.76
CA LEU A 122 11.07 18.46 -15.49
C LEU A 122 11.00 19.96 -15.22
N GLN A 123 9.84 20.54 -15.51
CA GLN A 123 9.50 21.85 -14.98
C GLN A 123 9.05 21.68 -13.53
N THR A 124 9.83 22.17 -12.58
CA THR A 124 9.52 22.01 -11.15
C THR A 124 9.47 23.32 -10.40
N LYS A 125 8.73 23.33 -9.29
CA LYS A 125 8.69 24.43 -8.33
C LYS A 125 8.66 23.85 -6.90
N ALA A 126 9.52 24.40 -6.06
CA ALA A 126 9.48 24.19 -4.63
C ALA A 126 8.25 24.88 -4.03
N LEU A 127 7.64 24.26 -3.02
CA LEU A 127 6.47 24.76 -2.31
C LEU A 127 6.72 24.78 -0.80
N ARG A 128 6.35 25.88 -0.16
CA ARG A 128 6.49 26.13 1.29
C ARG A 128 5.15 26.38 1.96
N ASP A 129 5.14 26.36 3.30
CA ASP A 129 3.97 26.67 4.11
C ASP A 129 3.34 28.01 3.73
N GLY A 130 2.02 28.00 3.48
CA GLY A 130 1.22 29.17 3.10
C GLY A 130 1.31 29.57 1.64
N GLU A 131 2.16 28.94 0.82
CA GLU A 131 2.19 29.23 -0.62
C GLU A 131 1.00 28.57 -1.35
N ARG A 132 0.54 29.22 -2.42
CA ARG A 132 -0.62 28.79 -3.20
C ARG A 132 -0.28 28.40 -4.64
N ILE A 133 -0.95 27.36 -5.14
CA ILE A 133 -1.02 26.99 -6.55
C ILE A 133 -2.36 27.49 -7.11
N GLU A 134 -2.29 28.47 -8.00
CA GLU A 134 -3.46 29.13 -8.59
C GLU A 134 -3.90 28.46 -9.90
N LEU A 135 -5.12 27.92 -9.93
CA LEU A 135 -5.75 27.35 -11.13
C LEU A 135 -6.74 28.31 -11.79
N GLY A 136 -6.99 29.48 -11.22
CA GLY A 136 -8.01 30.43 -11.68
C GLY A 136 -8.76 30.98 -10.48
N ARG A 137 -10.08 30.78 -10.41
CA ARG A 137 -10.84 30.97 -9.16
C ARG A 137 -10.53 29.92 -8.11
N CYS A 138 -10.07 28.73 -8.54
CA CYS A 138 -9.70 27.64 -7.65
C CYS A 138 -8.22 27.75 -7.30
N ALA A 139 -7.89 27.53 -6.03
CA ALA A 139 -6.52 27.52 -5.56
C ALA A 139 -6.29 26.38 -4.57
N ILE A 140 -5.03 25.98 -4.40
CA ILE A 140 -4.61 25.08 -3.33
C ILE A 140 -3.51 25.74 -2.52
N GLU A 141 -3.66 25.79 -1.21
CA GLU A 141 -2.68 26.31 -0.26
C GLU A 141 -1.95 25.17 0.43
N ALA A 142 -0.61 25.22 0.45
CA ALA A 142 0.21 24.29 1.20
C ALA A 142 0.22 24.61 2.69
N VAL A 143 0.12 23.58 3.52
CA VAL A 143 0.30 23.67 4.97
C VAL A 143 1.31 22.63 5.41
N HIS A 144 2.42 23.07 6.03
CA HIS A 144 3.46 22.18 6.53
C HIS A 144 2.97 21.40 7.75
N THR A 145 2.87 20.08 7.59
CA THR A 145 2.32 19.15 8.59
C THR A 145 3.30 17.99 8.82
N PRO A 146 4.53 18.27 9.30
CA PRO A 146 5.53 17.24 9.52
C PRO A 146 5.08 16.24 10.58
N GLY A 147 5.51 15.00 10.44
CA GLY A 147 5.19 13.94 11.38
C GLY A 147 5.32 12.57 10.75
N HIS A 148 4.55 12.32 9.70
CA HIS A 148 4.73 11.12 8.87
C HIS A 148 6.08 11.17 8.12
N THR A 149 6.37 12.31 7.49
CA THR A 149 7.71 12.67 7.00
C THR A 149 8.06 14.11 7.38
N PRO A 150 9.34 14.50 7.37
CA PRO A 150 9.77 15.86 7.71
C PRO A 150 9.26 16.94 6.73
N GLU A 151 9.18 16.62 5.45
CA GLU A 151 8.77 17.53 4.38
C GLU A 151 7.25 17.59 4.15
N HIS A 152 6.46 16.75 4.83
CA HIS A 152 5.05 16.54 4.55
C HIS A 152 4.23 17.85 4.48
N LEU A 153 3.51 18.03 3.38
CA LEU A 153 2.52 19.08 3.17
C LEU A 153 1.11 18.48 3.13
N SER A 154 0.18 19.15 3.80
CA SER A 154 -1.25 19.03 3.53
C SER A 154 -1.67 20.18 2.61
N PHE A 155 -2.82 20.03 1.95
CA PHE A 155 -3.32 21.01 0.99
C PHE A 155 -4.74 21.45 1.33
N LEU A 156 -4.96 22.74 1.57
CA LEU A 156 -6.31 23.30 1.68
C LEU A 156 -6.80 23.74 0.30
N LEU A 157 -8.02 23.34 -0.07
CA LEU A 157 -8.62 23.62 -1.36
C LEU A 157 -9.54 24.82 -1.23
N TYR A 158 -9.32 25.82 -2.09
CA TYR A 158 -10.02 27.08 -2.10
C TYR A 158 -10.82 27.26 -3.38
N ASP A 159 -12.06 27.74 -3.22
CA ASP A 159 -12.84 28.35 -4.28
C ASP A 159 -13.03 29.82 -3.91
N GLU A 160 -12.41 30.69 -4.70
CA GLU A 160 -12.09 32.06 -4.32
C GLU A 160 -11.32 32.07 -2.99
N GLU A 161 -11.81 32.75 -1.96
CA GLU A 161 -11.16 32.80 -0.64
C GLU A 161 -11.76 31.80 0.36
N ARG A 162 -12.75 31.00 -0.05
CA ARG A 162 -13.40 30.03 0.83
C ARG A 162 -12.68 28.68 0.73
N ALA A 163 -12.13 28.20 1.85
CA ALA A 163 -11.69 26.82 1.95
C ALA A 163 -12.91 25.87 1.91
N ILE A 164 -12.87 24.87 1.02
CA ILE A 164 -13.99 23.95 0.76
C ILE A 164 -13.67 22.49 1.02
N ALA A 165 -12.39 22.13 1.12
CA ALA A 165 -11.89 20.80 1.47
C ALA A 165 -10.41 20.88 1.89
N GLY A 166 -9.87 19.79 2.43
CA GLY A 166 -8.44 19.60 2.62
C GLY A 166 -7.99 18.23 2.14
N LEU A 167 -6.79 18.14 1.58
CA LEU A 167 -6.07 16.89 1.35
C LEU A 167 -5.01 16.76 2.43
N THR A 168 -5.10 15.72 3.24
CA THR A 168 -4.25 15.56 4.43
C THR A 168 -3.05 14.65 4.19
N GLY A 169 -2.90 14.08 2.98
CA GLY A 169 -1.86 13.10 2.69
C GLY A 169 -1.85 12.00 3.76
N ASP A 170 -0.66 11.69 4.28
CA ASP A 170 -0.46 10.74 5.36
C ASP A 170 -0.28 11.41 6.73
N PHE A 171 -0.69 12.67 6.88
CA PHE A 171 -0.68 13.36 8.18
C PHE A 171 -1.88 12.95 9.04
N LEU A 172 -3.10 13.15 8.55
CA LEU A 172 -4.35 12.86 9.24
C LEU A 172 -5.21 11.90 8.41
N PHE A 173 -5.64 10.81 9.03
CA PHE A 173 -6.53 9.81 8.45
C PHE A 173 -7.90 9.84 9.14
N VAL A 174 -8.85 9.07 8.64
CA VAL A 174 -10.12 8.84 9.34
C VAL A 174 -9.85 8.03 10.61
N GLY A 175 -10.09 8.63 11.78
CA GLY A 175 -9.94 8.03 13.11
C GLY A 175 -8.51 7.90 13.65
N THR A 176 -7.48 8.30 12.89
CA THR A 176 -6.07 8.11 13.28
C THR A 176 -5.12 9.07 12.54
N LEU A 177 -3.81 8.92 12.76
CA LEU A 177 -2.75 9.76 12.18
C LEU A 177 -1.70 8.91 11.45
N GLY A 178 -0.90 9.58 10.63
CA GLY A 178 0.30 9.01 10.02
C GLY A 178 1.26 8.38 11.02
N ARG A 179 1.78 7.20 10.68
CA ARG A 179 2.84 6.60 11.48
C ARG A 179 4.15 7.40 11.34
N PRO A 180 4.85 7.73 12.44
CA PRO A 180 6.09 8.51 12.39
C PRO A 180 7.36 7.64 12.36
N ASP A 181 7.24 6.31 12.36
CA ASP A 181 8.35 5.37 12.58
C ASP A 181 9.02 4.84 11.31
N LEU A 182 8.46 5.10 10.13
CA LEU A 182 9.08 4.70 8.86
C LEU A 182 10.43 5.38 8.62
N ILE A 183 10.69 6.51 9.28
CA ILE A 183 11.97 7.20 9.19
C ILE A 183 13.12 6.37 9.79
N ASP A 184 12.88 5.54 10.81
CA ASP A 184 13.92 4.69 11.38
C ASP A 184 14.38 3.62 10.37
N ALA A 185 13.47 3.14 9.50
CA ALA A 185 13.78 2.15 8.46
C ALA A 185 14.74 2.69 7.38
N THR A 186 14.91 4.02 7.30
CA THR A 186 15.83 4.70 6.37
C THR A 186 17.29 4.72 6.87
N GLY A 187 17.54 4.39 8.14
CA GLY A 187 18.90 4.35 8.71
C GLY A 187 19.53 5.72 8.98
N LEU A 188 18.74 6.81 8.97
CA LEU A 188 19.22 8.19 9.05
C LEU A 188 19.51 8.72 10.48
N GLY A 189 19.53 7.87 11.51
CA GLY A 189 19.96 8.23 12.87
C GLY A 189 19.18 7.56 14.00
N GLU A 190 19.62 7.78 15.24
CA GLU A 190 18.95 7.28 16.46
C GLU A 190 17.74 8.15 16.85
N ASN A 191 16.69 7.50 17.40
CA ASN A 191 15.47 8.14 17.92
C ASN A 191 14.72 9.03 16.91
N MET A 192 14.76 8.71 15.61
CA MET A 192 14.09 9.52 14.59
C MET A 192 12.57 9.39 14.69
N SER A 193 12.04 8.20 15.04
CA SER A 193 10.62 7.98 15.37
C SER A 193 10.08 8.93 16.46
N GLU A 194 10.84 9.15 17.54
CA GLU A 194 10.39 10.02 18.63
C GLU A 194 10.36 11.50 18.20
N LYS A 195 11.37 11.94 17.45
CA LYS A 195 11.40 13.29 16.88
C LYS A 195 10.25 13.51 15.92
N ALA A 196 9.96 12.54 15.06
CA ALA A 196 8.85 12.57 14.13
C ALA A 196 7.50 12.58 14.87
N ALA A 197 7.35 11.82 15.96
CA ALA A 197 6.15 11.85 16.81
C ALA A 197 5.93 13.22 17.49
N LYS A 198 7.01 13.88 17.95
CA LYS A 198 6.96 15.26 18.48
C LYS A 198 6.54 16.28 17.42
N ALA A 199 7.08 16.15 16.21
CA ALA A 199 6.68 16.97 15.07
C ALA A 199 5.20 16.77 14.74
N LEU A 200 4.74 15.52 14.71
CA LEU A 200 3.34 15.16 14.47
C LEU A 200 2.41 15.80 15.51
N TYR A 201 2.76 15.72 16.80
CA TYR A 201 2.01 16.36 17.88
C TYR A 201 1.86 17.88 17.66
N SER A 202 2.97 18.53 17.28
CA SER A 202 2.98 19.96 16.98
C SER A 202 2.14 20.30 15.74
N SER A 203 2.18 19.46 14.71
CA SER A 203 1.37 19.59 13.49
C SER A 203 -0.11 19.43 13.76
N VAL A 204 -0.52 18.48 14.61
CA VAL A 204 -1.92 18.33 15.03
C VAL A 204 -2.43 19.60 15.70
N LYS A 205 -1.68 20.17 16.65
CA LYS A 205 -2.06 21.43 17.31
C LYS A 205 -2.22 22.57 16.31
N ARG A 206 -1.28 22.72 15.38
CA ARG A 206 -1.33 23.74 14.32
C ARG A 206 -2.51 23.53 13.38
N ALA A 207 -2.81 22.28 13.02
CA ALA A 207 -3.93 21.94 12.16
C ALA A 207 -5.27 22.26 12.83
N ILE A 208 -5.40 22.06 14.14
CA ILE A 208 -6.60 22.45 14.91
C ILE A 208 -6.90 23.95 14.77
N ASP A 209 -5.86 24.78 14.74
CA ASP A 209 -6.00 26.23 14.61
C ASP A 209 -6.20 26.70 13.15
N ARG A 210 -5.56 26.01 12.19
CA ARG A 210 -5.49 26.48 10.78
C ARG A 210 -6.54 25.87 9.86
N PHE A 211 -6.99 24.64 10.11
CA PHE A 211 -7.91 23.96 9.22
C PHE A 211 -9.35 24.33 9.59
N PRO A 212 -10.25 24.56 8.61
CA PRO A 212 -11.67 24.69 8.91
C PRO A 212 -12.20 23.38 9.52
N HIS A 213 -13.04 23.49 10.54
CA HIS A 213 -13.46 22.31 11.33
C HIS A 213 -14.50 21.46 10.61
N ASP A 214 -15.26 22.05 9.69
CA ASP A 214 -16.46 21.51 9.06
C ASP A 214 -16.27 21.11 7.59
N VAL A 215 -15.13 21.43 6.97
CA VAL A 215 -14.83 21.02 5.60
C VAL A 215 -14.32 19.57 5.56
N PRO A 216 -14.61 18.82 4.48
CA PRO A 216 -14.14 17.45 4.34
C PRO A 216 -12.62 17.40 4.19
N LEU A 217 -11.99 16.51 4.97
CA LEU A 217 -10.58 16.18 4.94
C LEU A 217 -10.38 14.82 4.29
N TRP A 218 -9.57 14.81 3.24
CA TRP A 218 -9.34 13.67 2.34
C TRP A 218 -7.92 13.14 2.52
N PRO A 219 -7.75 11.97 3.14
CA PRO A 219 -6.43 11.38 3.32
C PRO A 219 -5.85 10.78 2.04
N GLY A 220 -4.52 10.66 2.03
CA GLY A 220 -3.75 9.90 1.03
C GLY A 220 -3.97 8.39 1.13
N HIS A 221 -4.42 7.87 2.27
CA HIS A 221 -4.70 6.46 2.48
C HIS A 221 -6.01 6.16 3.21
N GLY A 222 -6.54 4.96 2.98
CA GLY A 222 -7.75 4.42 3.62
C GLY A 222 -7.50 3.13 4.40
N ALA A 223 -8.58 2.49 4.84
CA ALA A 223 -8.53 1.22 5.56
C ALA A 223 -7.73 0.15 4.80
N GLY A 224 -6.76 -0.47 5.48
CA GLY A 224 -5.90 -1.53 4.95
C GLY A 224 -4.48 -1.09 4.61
N SER A 225 -4.18 0.22 4.57
CA SER A 225 -2.81 0.71 4.32
C SER A 225 -1.89 0.44 5.52
N ALA A 226 -0.62 0.12 5.22
CA ALA A 226 0.45 -0.03 6.21
C ALA A 226 1.03 1.31 6.72
N CYS A 227 0.58 2.45 6.17
CA CYS A 227 0.96 3.79 6.60
C CYS A 227 0.26 4.25 7.89
N GLY A 228 -0.74 3.51 8.38
CA GLY A 228 -1.46 3.83 9.61
C GLY A 228 -1.95 2.60 10.37
N LYS A 229 -2.10 2.74 11.70
CA LYS A 229 -2.40 1.63 12.62
C LYS A 229 -3.84 1.10 12.50
N SER A 230 -4.82 1.96 12.22
CA SER A 230 -6.25 1.61 12.16
C SER A 230 -7.05 2.65 11.37
N ILE A 231 -6.77 2.81 10.07
CA ILE A 231 -7.47 3.80 9.26
C ILE A 231 -8.94 3.39 9.07
N GLY A 232 -9.86 4.33 9.32
CA GLY A 232 -11.29 4.13 9.13
C GLY A 232 -11.68 3.83 7.68
N ALA A 233 -12.78 3.10 7.48
CA ALA A 233 -13.24 2.70 6.15
C ALA A 233 -13.93 3.81 5.35
N LEU A 234 -14.27 4.93 6.00
CA LEU A 234 -14.85 6.08 5.30
C LEU A 234 -13.78 6.78 4.44
N PRO A 235 -14.16 7.36 3.29
CA PRO A 235 -13.20 7.96 2.37
C PRO A 235 -12.68 9.34 2.80
N ASN A 236 -13.36 9.98 3.76
CA ASN A 236 -13.00 11.28 4.32
C ASN A 236 -13.59 11.43 5.73
N THR A 237 -13.16 12.49 6.41
CA THR A 237 -13.65 12.92 7.72
C THR A 237 -13.77 14.44 7.75
N THR A 238 -14.04 15.02 8.92
CA THR A 238 -13.84 16.45 9.19
C THR A 238 -13.02 16.58 10.46
N LEU A 239 -12.33 17.70 10.65
CA LEU A 239 -11.59 17.92 11.89
C LEU A 239 -12.52 17.91 13.11
N ALA A 240 -13.76 18.39 12.99
CA ALA A 240 -14.77 18.29 14.05
C ALA A 240 -15.05 16.83 14.46
N ILE A 241 -15.26 15.93 13.49
CA ILE A 241 -15.48 14.50 13.76
C ILE A 241 -14.26 13.87 14.44
N GLU A 242 -13.06 14.17 13.94
CA GLU A 242 -11.83 13.62 14.52
C GLU A 242 -11.63 14.10 15.97
N LEU A 243 -11.88 15.39 16.24
CA LEU A 243 -11.80 15.96 17.59
C LEU A 243 -12.83 15.37 18.57
N GLU A 244 -13.92 14.78 18.09
CA GLU A 244 -14.91 14.12 18.93
C GLU A 244 -14.57 12.65 19.21
N SER A 245 -13.87 11.97 18.30
CA SER A 245 -13.84 10.50 18.27
C SER A 245 -12.45 9.86 18.21
N ALA A 246 -11.41 10.58 17.79
CA ALA A 246 -10.11 9.95 17.55
C ALA A 246 -9.32 9.73 18.86
N ALA A 247 -8.66 8.57 18.95
CA ALA A 247 -7.99 8.11 20.18
C ALA A 247 -6.81 9.01 20.62
N TRP A 248 -6.25 9.80 19.71
CA TRP A 248 -5.13 10.71 19.97
C TRP A 248 -5.58 12.03 20.63
N VAL A 249 -6.86 12.41 20.52
CA VAL A 249 -7.39 13.71 20.96
C VAL A 249 -7.20 13.98 22.47
N PRO A 250 -7.48 13.02 23.38
CA PRO A 250 -7.34 13.29 24.82
C PRO A 250 -5.93 13.70 25.23
N PHE A 251 -4.90 13.23 24.52
CA PHE A 251 -3.51 13.61 24.79
C PHE A 251 -3.26 15.07 24.39
N VAL A 252 -3.73 15.47 23.20
CA VAL A 252 -3.59 16.85 22.71
C VAL A 252 -4.36 17.85 23.58
N GLN A 253 -5.60 17.53 23.95
CA GLN A 253 -6.43 18.39 24.81
C GLN A 253 -5.84 18.60 26.21
N LYS A 254 -5.15 17.59 26.75
CA LYS A 254 -4.50 17.66 28.06
C LYS A 254 -3.09 18.25 28.02
N GLY A 255 -2.55 18.52 26.83
CA GLY A 255 -1.15 18.92 26.67
C GLY A 255 -0.15 17.78 26.97
N ASP A 256 -0.58 16.52 26.90
CA ASP A 256 0.22 15.33 27.21
C ASP A 256 1.01 14.85 25.98
N GLU A 257 2.10 15.55 25.67
CA GLU A 257 2.98 15.20 24.54
C GLU A 257 3.60 13.80 24.71
N GLN A 258 4.03 13.44 25.92
CA GLN A 258 4.69 12.15 26.14
C GLN A 258 3.71 10.99 26.00
N GLY A 259 2.49 11.13 26.52
CA GLY A 259 1.42 10.15 26.32
C GLY A 259 1.03 10.02 24.85
N PHE A 260 1.01 11.12 24.09
CA PHE A 260 0.80 11.09 22.65
C PHE A 260 1.89 10.30 21.92
N ILE A 261 3.16 10.56 22.23
CA ILE A 261 4.30 9.84 21.62
C ILE A 261 4.22 8.34 21.89
N GLN A 262 3.95 7.96 23.15
CA GLN A 262 3.78 6.56 23.52
C GLN A 262 2.61 5.92 22.79
N HIS A 263 1.49 6.62 22.66
CA HIS A 263 0.31 6.15 21.96
C HIS A 263 0.57 5.94 20.47
N ILE A 264 1.17 6.92 19.78
CA ILE A 264 1.36 6.86 18.34
C ILE A 264 2.46 5.86 17.96
N LEU A 265 3.49 5.65 18.77
CA LEU A 265 4.52 4.66 18.48
C LEU A 265 4.11 3.22 18.86
N ALA A 266 3.05 3.06 19.66
CA ALA A 266 2.61 1.74 20.09
C ALA A 266 1.91 0.97 18.96
N GLU A 267 2.32 -0.28 18.77
CA GLU A 267 1.65 -1.27 17.90
C GLU A 267 1.50 -0.83 16.43
N GLN A 268 2.51 -0.16 15.90
CA GLN A 268 2.58 0.13 14.47
C GLN A 268 2.64 -1.18 13.65
N PRO A 269 2.05 -1.21 12.44
CA PRO A 269 2.13 -2.38 11.59
C PRO A 269 3.58 -2.59 11.12
N GLU A 270 3.88 -3.80 10.70
CA GLU A 270 5.21 -4.12 10.19
C GLU A 270 5.51 -3.31 8.92
N SER A 271 6.73 -2.80 8.81
CA SER A 271 7.16 -2.04 7.63
C SER A 271 7.62 -3.01 6.54
N PRO A 272 7.01 -2.99 5.34
CA PRO A 272 7.48 -3.76 4.21
C PRO A 272 8.92 -3.39 3.82
N THR A 273 9.72 -4.38 3.42
CA THR A 273 11.13 -4.18 3.04
C THR A 273 11.29 -3.23 1.85
N TYR A 274 10.37 -3.29 0.87
CA TYR A 274 10.41 -2.43 -0.31
C TYR A 274 10.15 -0.94 -0.02
N PHE A 275 9.66 -0.57 1.17
CA PHE A 275 9.38 0.83 1.50
C PHE A 275 10.63 1.72 1.45
N ARG A 276 11.79 1.14 1.82
CA ARG A 276 13.07 1.85 1.70
C ARG A 276 13.32 2.27 0.26
N ARG A 277 13.20 1.34 -0.69
CA ARG A 277 13.39 1.61 -2.11
C ARG A 277 12.41 2.68 -2.61
N MET A 278 11.14 2.62 -2.20
CA MET A 278 10.17 3.64 -2.62
C MET A 278 10.54 5.03 -2.12
N LYS A 279 10.97 5.18 -0.86
CA LYS A 279 11.46 6.47 -0.35
C LYS A 279 12.66 6.97 -1.15
N GLU A 280 13.63 6.11 -1.41
CA GLU A 280 14.83 6.45 -2.19
C GLU A 280 14.46 6.86 -3.63
N GLU A 281 13.69 6.05 -4.35
CA GLU A 281 13.32 6.33 -5.73
C GLU A 281 12.37 7.54 -5.86
N ASN A 282 11.42 7.71 -4.94
CA ASN A 282 10.56 8.91 -4.91
C ASN A 282 11.36 10.17 -4.59
N ARG A 283 12.36 10.11 -3.69
CA ARG A 283 13.22 11.26 -3.40
C ARG A 283 14.17 11.56 -4.55
N ASP A 284 14.91 10.56 -5.01
CA ASP A 284 16.09 10.74 -5.86
C ASP A 284 15.80 10.64 -7.37
N GLY A 285 14.63 10.09 -7.70
CA GLY A 285 14.24 9.81 -9.08
C GLY A 285 14.55 8.38 -9.50
N PHE A 286 13.89 7.97 -10.58
CA PHE A 286 13.99 6.65 -11.17
C PHE A 286 13.86 6.75 -12.69
N ALA A 287 14.22 5.67 -13.39
CA ALA A 287 14.08 5.61 -14.83
C ALA A 287 12.60 5.76 -15.23
N LEU A 288 12.28 6.83 -15.93
CA LEU A 288 10.90 7.09 -16.33
C LEU A 288 10.49 6.12 -17.44
N ARG A 289 9.31 5.53 -17.29
CA ARG A 289 8.84 4.44 -18.15
C ARG A 289 8.66 4.85 -19.62
N ASP A 290 8.91 3.89 -20.51
CA ASP A 290 8.35 3.86 -21.86
C ASP A 290 6.89 3.36 -21.81
N ARG A 291 5.95 4.27 -22.04
CA ARG A 291 4.51 3.98 -21.95
C ARG A 291 4.00 3.07 -23.08
N SER A 292 4.78 2.86 -24.15
CA SER A 292 4.44 1.98 -25.26
C SER A 292 4.65 0.50 -24.94
N ALA A 293 5.51 0.18 -23.97
CA ALA A 293 5.77 -1.19 -23.55
C ALA A 293 4.54 -1.79 -22.85
N ARG A 294 4.09 -2.95 -23.35
CA ARG A 294 3.07 -3.81 -22.74
C ARG A 294 3.60 -5.23 -22.66
N PRO A 295 3.23 -6.01 -21.62
CA PRO A 295 3.55 -7.43 -21.58
C PRO A 295 3.01 -8.11 -22.84
N SER A 296 3.91 -8.73 -23.59
CA SER A 296 3.51 -9.54 -24.75
C SER A 296 3.45 -11.01 -24.36
N ARG A 297 2.66 -11.79 -25.12
CA ARG A 297 2.63 -13.24 -24.92
C ARG A 297 4.05 -13.77 -25.12
N ALA A 298 4.57 -14.39 -24.07
CA ALA A 298 5.89 -15.01 -24.07
C ALA A 298 5.87 -16.27 -24.94
N TYR A 299 7.01 -16.53 -25.57
CA TYR A 299 7.20 -17.74 -26.37
C TYR A 299 7.60 -18.92 -25.50
N PRO A 300 7.31 -20.18 -25.92
CA PRO A 300 7.67 -21.37 -25.16
C PRO A 300 9.16 -21.48 -24.79
N HIS A 301 10.07 -20.89 -25.56
CA HIS A 301 11.51 -20.90 -25.23
C HIS A 301 11.84 -20.13 -23.93
N LEU A 302 10.97 -19.22 -23.49
CA LEU A 302 11.12 -18.53 -22.21
C LEU A 302 10.82 -19.45 -21.02
N ILE A 303 10.16 -20.60 -21.22
CA ILE A 303 9.90 -21.58 -20.14
C ILE A 303 11.21 -22.16 -19.62
N GLN A 304 12.13 -22.53 -20.51
CA GLN A 304 13.43 -23.06 -20.09
C GLN A 304 14.26 -22.01 -19.34
N ARG A 305 14.16 -20.74 -19.74
CA ARG A 305 14.79 -19.61 -19.05
C ARG A 305 14.16 -19.33 -17.68
N ALA A 306 12.83 -19.48 -17.60
CA ALA A 306 12.12 -19.40 -16.33
C ALA A 306 12.58 -20.49 -15.35
N LEU A 307 12.72 -21.73 -15.84
CA LEU A 307 13.22 -22.87 -15.05
C LEU A 307 14.71 -22.74 -14.68
N SER A 308 15.53 -22.05 -15.48
CA SER A 308 16.93 -21.75 -15.14
C SER A 308 17.09 -20.60 -14.16
N GLY A 309 16.01 -19.90 -13.79
CA GLY A 309 16.03 -18.80 -12.84
C GLY A 309 16.34 -17.42 -13.44
N ASP A 310 16.33 -17.27 -14.77
CA ASP A 310 16.52 -15.97 -15.45
C ASP A 310 15.43 -14.96 -15.06
N PHE A 311 14.26 -15.45 -14.67
CA PHE A 311 13.08 -14.67 -14.32
C PHE A 311 12.57 -15.02 -12.93
N GLU A 312 11.91 -14.07 -12.29
CA GLU A 312 10.95 -14.41 -11.24
C GLU A 312 9.63 -14.76 -11.89
N VAL A 313 9.09 -15.94 -11.58
CA VAL A 313 7.87 -16.43 -12.20
C VAL A 313 6.70 -16.28 -11.24
N LEU A 314 5.71 -15.46 -11.62
CA LEU A 314 4.53 -15.19 -10.79
C LEU A 314 3.32 -15.88 -11.39
N ASP A 315 2.70 -16.78 -10.65
CA ASP A 315 1.44 -17.39 -11.02
C ASP A 315 0.27 -16.63 -10.40
N LEU A 316 -0.54 -16.02 -11.28
CA LEU A 316 -1.64 -15.13 -10.93
C LEU A 316 -2.95 -15.87 -10.67
N ARG A 317 -2.99 -17.19 -10.88
CA ARG A 317 -4.21 -17.99 -10.82
C ARG A 317 -4.74 -18.12 -9.39
N PRO A 318 -6.03 -18.47 -9.22
CA PRO A 318 -6.59 -18.79 -7.91
C PRO A 318 -5.78 -19.86 -7.18
N ARG A 319 -5.81 -19.80 -5.84
CA ARG A 319 -5.07 -20.72 -4.96
C ARG A 319 -5.26 -22.18 -5.33
N ASP A 320 -6.50 -22.61 -5.49
CA ASP A 320 -6.80 -24.02 -5.70
C ASP A 320 -6.28 -24.52 -7.05
N ASP A 321 -6.19 -23.65 -8.07
CA ASP A 321 -5.56 -23.98 -9.36
C ASP A 321 -4.04 -24.14 -9.22
N PHE A 322 -3.40 -23.22 -8.51
CA PHE A 322 -1.97 -23.28 -8.23
C PHE A 322 -1.59 -24.52 -7.42
N GLN A 323 -2.35 -24.81 -6.37
CA GLN A 323 -2.09 -25.96 -5.49
C GLN A 323 -2.19 -27.29 -6.24
N ARG A 324 -3.17 -27.43 -7.15
CA ARG A 324 -3.31 -28.62 -7.99
C ARG A 324 -2.13 -28.80 -8.95
N ALA A 325 -1.75 -27.75 -9.66
CA ALA A 325 -0.64 -27.81 -10.61
C ALA A 325 -0.10 -26.40 -10.91
N HIS A 326 1.21 -26.20 -10.81
CA HIS A 326 1.92 -24.96 -11.13
C HIS A 326 3.31 -25.25 -11.70
N LEU A 327 3.94 -24.26 -12.34
CA LEU A 327 5.30 -24.41 -12.86
C LEU A 327 6.29 -24.54 -11.69
N LYS A 328 7.18 -25.53 -11.73
CA LYS A 328 8.20 -25.69 -10.70
C LYS A 328 8.98 -24.39 -10.47
N GLY A 329 9.03 -23.94 -9.21
CA GLY A 329 9.74 -22.73 -8.79
C GLY A 329 8.97 -21.41 -8.97
N SER A 330 7.73 -21.43 -9.48
CA SER A 330 6.90 -20.23 -9.53
C SER A 330 6.36 -19.83 -8.16
N LEU A 331 6.24 -18.52 -7.92
CA LEU A 331 5.57 -17.94 -6.77
C LEU A 331 4.07 -17.80 -7.02
N HIS A 332 3.25 -18.17 -6.05
CA HIS A 332 1.81 -17.95 -6.09
C HIS A 332 1.48 -16.55 -5.59
N LEU A 333 0.93 -15.70 -6.45
CA LEU A 333 0.48 -14.35 -6.11
C LEU A 333 -0.82 -14.08 -6.87
N PRO A 334 -1.98 -14.48 -6.33
CA PRO A 334 -3.25 -14.34 -7.03
C PRO A 334 -3.56 -12.85 -7.22
N LEU A 335 -3.98 -12.49 -8.43
CA LEU A 335 -4.35 -11.11 -8.74
C LEU A 335 -5.65 -10.75 -7.99
N GLY A 336 -5.59 -9.71 -7.14
CA GLY A 336 -6.69 -9.34 -6.25
C GLY A 336 -6.37 -8.09 -5.43
N SER A 337 -7.05 -7.91 -4.29
CA SER A 337 -6.96 -6.71 -3.44
C SER A 337 -5.70 -6.62 -2.57
N HIS A 338 -4.74 -7.52 -2.72
CA HIS A 338 -3.49 -7.53 -1.96
C HIS A 338 -2.30 -7.86 -2.86
N PHE A 339 -2.48 -7.80 -4.17
CA PHE A 339 -1.49 -8.26 -5.12
C PHE A 339 -0.24 -7.37 -5.08
N ALA A 340 -0.39 -6.04 -5.20
CA ALA A 340 0.71 -5.09 -5.03
C ALA A 340 1.39 -5.24 -3.68
N THR A 341 0.59 -5.29 -2.60
CA THR A 341 1.12 -5.39 -1.24
C THR A 341 1.99 -6.63 -1.06
N TRP A 342 1.50 -7.82 -1.45
CA TRP A 342 2.25 -9.05 -1.31
C TRP A 342 3.41 -9.15 -2.31
N SER A 343 3.25 -8.63 -3.53
CA SER A 343 4.35 -8.51 -4.49
C SER A 343 5.50 -7.68 -3.94
N GLY A 344 5.22 -6.55 -3.27
CA GLY A 344 6.24 -5.74 -2.61
C GLY A 344 6.96 -6.47 -1.47
N TRP A 345 6.33 -7.49 -0.85
CA TRP A 345 6.93 -8.26 0.24
C TRP A 345 7.82 -9.40 -0.24
N VAL A 346 7.39 -10.11 -1.29
CA VAL A 346 8.00 -11.39 -1.65
C VAL A 346 8.87 -11.33 -2.90
N LEU A 347 8.66 -10.34 -3.78
CA LEU A 347 9.42 -10.26 -5.02
C LEU A 347 10.79 -9.66 -4.79
N PRO A 348 11.85 -10.23 -5.38
CA PRO A 348 13.14 -9.58 -5.42
C PRO A 348 13.07 -8.26 -6.18
N GLU A 349 13.93 -7.31 -5.82
CA GLU A 349 14.02 -6.05 -6.52
C GLU A 349 14.69 -6.23 -7.89
N ARG A 350 14.13 -5.58 -8.93
CA ARG A 350 14.72 -5.43 -10.28
C ARG A 350 14.94 -6.72 -11.09
N LYS A 351 14.60 -7.90 -10.55
CA LYS A 351 14.62 -9.16 -11.33
C LYS A 351 13.52 -9.11 -12.39
N PRO A 352 13.79 -9.52 -13.65
CA PRO A 352 12.74 -9.53 -14.66
C PRO A 352 11.64 -10.54 -14.33
N LEU A 353 10.39 -10.15 -14.57
CA LEU A 353 9.21 -10.89 -14.13
C LEU A 353 8.53 -11.56 -15.32
N LEU A 354 8.21 -12.84 -15.17
CA LEU A 354 7.39 -13.60 -16.12
C LEU A 354 6.08 -13.99 -15.44
N LEU A 355 4.96 -13.61 -16.05
CA LEU A 355 3.64 -13.88 -15.47
C LEU A 355 3.07 -15.20 -16.02
N ILE A 356 2.50 -16.03 -15.16
CA ILE A 356 1.63 -17.15 -15.54
C ILE A 356 0.19 -16.70 -15.34
N THR A 357 -0.61 -16.80 -16.39
CA THR A 357 -2.02 -16.38 -16.37
C THR A 357 -2.95 -17.59 -16.52
N GLY A 358 -4.17 -17.46 -16.01
CA GLY A 358 -5.27 -18.32 -16.43
C GLY A 358 -5.74 -18.01 -17.86
N ALA A 359 -6.97 -18.42 -18.18
CA ALA A 359 -7.62 -18.04 -19.43
C ALA A 359 -8.07 -16.56 -19.37
N GLY A 360 -7.26 -15.62 -19.86
CA GLY A 360 -7.67 -14.21 -19.94
C GLY A 360 -6.56 -13.15 -19.90
N THR A 361 -7.02 -11.89 -19.92
CA THR A 361 -6.28 -10.62 -20.07
C THR A 361 -5.64 -10.11 -18.77
N ASP A 362 -5.35 -10.97 -17.81
CA ASP A 362 -4.89 -10.55 -16.47
C ASP A 362 -3.44 -10.00 -16.47
N ALA A 363 -2.67 -10.27 -17.52
CA ALA A 363 -1.27 -9.82 -17.63
C ALA A 363 -1.13 -8.30 -17.63
N ASP A 364 -1.96 -7.58 -18.39
CA ASP A 364 -1.90 -6.11 -18.44
C ASP A 364 -2.25 -5.51 -17.08
N ARG A 365 -3.34 -5.99 -16.47
CA ARG A 365 -3.77 -5.52 -15.13
C ARG A 365 -2.70 -5.81 -14.07
N ALA A 366 -2.10 -7.00 -14.08
CA ALA A 366 -1.02 -7.33 -13.15
C ALA A 366 0.21 -6.45 -13.37
N ALA A 367 0.62 -6.21 -14.61
CA ALA A 367 1.74 -5.33 -14.91
C ALA A 367 1.47 -3.87 -14.51
N GLU A 368 0.25 -3.37 -14.69
CA GLU A 368 -0.16 -2.05 -14.19
C GLU A 368 -0.14 -1.98 -12.66
N THR A 369 -0.58 -3.03 -11.96
CA THR A 369 -0.51 -3.05 -10.49
C THR A 369 0.94 -3.14 -9.98
N LEU A 370 1.80 -3.97 -10.61
CA LEU A 370 3.22 -4.08 -10.27
C LEU A 370 3.99 -2.77 -10.54
N LEU A 371 3.61 -2.05 -11.59
CA LEU A 371 4.16 -0.72 -11.90
C LEU A 371 4.02 0.24 -10.72
N ARG A 372 2.88 0.21 -10.01
CA ARG A 372 2.59 1.12 -8.88
C ARG A 372 3.59 0.97 -7.73
N ILE A 373 4.22 -0.19 -7.58
CA ILE A 373 5.24 -0.45 -6.57
C ILE A 373 6.66 -0.50 -7.14
N GLY A 374 6.87 -0.04 -8.38
CA GLY A 374 8.19 -0.04 -9.03
C GLY A 374 8.69 -1.41 -9.51
N GLN A 375 7.80 -2.40 -9.66
CA GLN A 375 8.10 -3.71 -10.25
C GLN A 375 7.73 -3.72 -11.74
N ASP A 376 8.39 -2.88 -12.54
CA ASP A 376 7.99 -2.58 -13.92
C ASP A 376 8.70 -3.39 -15.01
N ASN A 377 9.59 -4.33 -14.64
CA ASN A 377 10.33 -5.18 -15.56
C ASN A 377 9.58 -6.48 -15.90
N VAL A 378 8.34 -6.37 -16.41
CA VAL A 378 7.55 -7.53 -16.85
C VAL A 378 7.93 -7.89 -18.29
N VAL A 379 8.61 -9.02 -18.48
CA VAL A 379 9.13 -9.44 -19.80
C VAL A 379 8.07 -10.08 -20.70
N GLY A 380 6.97 -10.55 -20.12
CA GLY A 380 5.86 -11.15 -20.84
C GLY A 380 5.00 -12.04 -19.96
N PHE A 381 4.10 -12.80 -20.58
CA PHE A 381 3.23 -13.74 -19.88
C PHE A 381 3.04 -15.06 -20.64
N LEU A 382 2.86 -16.15 -19.89
CA LEU A 382 2.56 -17.49 -20.38
C LEU A 382 1.18 -17.93 -19.88
N PRO A 383 0.24 -18.25 -20.77
CA PRO A 383 -0.98 -18.95 -20.39
C PRO A 383 -0.65 -20.31 -19.76
N PHE A 384 -1.31 -20.67 -18.67
CA PHE A 384 -1.05 -21.92 -17.95
C PHE A 384 -1.24 -23.16 -18.82
N ASP A 385 -2.23 -23.14 -19.72
CA ASP A 385 -2.52 -24.24 -20.66
C ASP A 385 -1.41 -24.44 -21.71
N ALA A 386 -0.51 -23.46 -21.88
CA ALA A 386 0.65 -23.56 -22.75
C ALA A 386 1.89 -24.17 -22.04
N LEU A 387 1.81 -24.47 -20.73
CA LEU A 387 2.92 -25.02 -19.98
C LEU A 387 3.06 -26.55 -20.19
N PRO A 388 4.29 -27.07 -20.34
CA PRO A 388 4.53 -28.49 -20.50
C PRO A 388 4.22 -29.25 -19.19
N GLN A 389 3.40 -30.29 -19.27
CA GLN A 389 2.99 -31.10 -18.11
C GLN A 389 4.17 -31.68 -17.32
N ALA A 390 5.29 -31.96 -17.99
CA ALA A 390 6.50 -32.50 -17.36
C ALA A 390 7.19 -31.53 -16.38
N GLU A 391 6.91 -30.22 -16.49
CA GLU A 391 7.51 -29.18 -15.65
C GLU A 391 6.56 -28.69 -14.55
N LEU A 392 5.36 -29.28 -14.46
CA LEU A 392 4.36 -28.94 -13.46
C LEU A 392 4.56 -29.76 -12.18
N THR A 393 4.26 -29.13 -11.05
CA THR A 393 4.23 -29.75 -9.71
C THR A 393 3.00 -29.26 -8.95
N SER A 394 2.69 -29.89 -7.81
CA SER A 394 1.60 -29.48 -6.90
C SER A 394 2.16 -28.85 -5.63
N GLN A 395 1.39 -27.96 -4.99
CA GLN A 395 1.72 -27.46 -3.66
C GLN A 395 0.94 -28.30 -2.64
N PRO A 396 1.62 -29.05 -1.75
CA PRO A 396 0.94 -29.82 -0.73
C PRO A 396 0.30 -28.87 0.30
N HIS A 397 -0.87 -29.27 0.77
CA HIS A 397 -1.62 -28.58 1.80
C HIS A 397 -2.24 -29.60 2.75
N VAL A 398 -2.67 -29.15 3.92
CA VAL A 398 -3.36 -29.96 4.94
C VAL A 398 -4.56 -29.19 5.45
N ASP A 399 -5.60 -29.90 5.86
CA ASP A 399 -6.71 -29.33 6.60
C ASP A 399 -6.51 -29.51 8.12
N VAL A 400 -7.50 -29.08 8.92
CA VAL A 400 -7.41 -29.16 10.40
C VAL A 400 -7.39 -30.60 10.91
N SER A 401 -8.00 -31.55 10.18
CA SER A 401 -8.05 -32.96 10.56
C SER A 401 -6.71 -33.65 10.44
N GLU A 402 -5.83 -33.17 9.55
CA GLU A 402 -4.44 -33.62 9.42
C GLU A 402 -3.47 -32.76 10.26
N ALA A 403 -3.70 -31.44 10.33
CA ALA A 403 -2.82 -30.52 11.05
C ALA A 403 -2.85 -30.78 12.57
N HIS A 404 -4.02 -31.02 13.17
CA HIS A 404 -4.13 -31.20 14.62
C HIS A 404 -3.38 -32.44 15.14
N PRO A 405 -3.55 -33.65 14.58
CA PRO A 405 -2.75 -34.80 14.99
C PRO A 405 -1.24 -34.60 14.77
N THR A 406 -0.86 -33.94 13.66
CA THR A 406 0.55 -33.63 13.35
C THR A 406 1.17 -32.70 14.40
N TRP A 407 0.41 -31.68 14.85
CA TRP A 407 0.81 -30.79 15.93
C TRP A 407 0.93 -31.55 17.26
N GLN A 408 -0.07 -32.37 17.60
CA GLN A 408 -0.10 -33.11 18.86
C GLN A 408 1.05 -34.12 18.98
N ALA A 409 1.47 -34.71 17.87
CA ALA A 409 2.60 -35.64 17.80
C ALA A 409 3.97 -34.94 17.69
N GLU A 410 4.01 -33.61 17.55
CA GLU A 410 5.22 -32.81 17.29
C GLU A 410 5.98 -33.25 16.00
N ASP A 411 5.25 -33.80 15.03
CA ASP A 411 5.81 -34.34 13.79
C ASP A 411 6.27 -33.25 12.81
N ALA A 412 5.67 -32.06 12.89
CA ALA A 412 5.99 -30.91 12.06
C ALA A 412 6.11 -29.61 12.87
N ILE A 413 6.85 -28.66 12.32
CA ILE A 413 6.98 -27.32 12.89
C ILE A 413 5.91 -26.43 12.27
N PHE A 414 5.13 -25.78 13.12
CA PHE A 414 4.10 -24.83 12.68
C PHE A 414 4.75 -23.45 12.48
N LEU A 415 4.55 -22.87 11.30
CA LEU A 415 5.13 -21.59 10.91
C LEU A 415 4.02 -20.56 10.73
N ASP A 416 3.96 -19.58 11.64
CA ASP A 416 3.03 -18.47 11.57
C ASP A 416 3.61 -17.33 10.74
N VAL A 417 2.94 -16.99 9.64
CA VAL A 417 3.35 -15.91 8.71
C VAL A 417 2.49 -14.64 8.85
N ARG A 418 1.70 -14.52 9.92
CA ARG A 418 0.91 -13.32 10.23
C ARG A 418 1.77 -12.18 10.76
N GLY A 419 1.21 -10.97 10.79
CA GLY A 419 1.87 -9.83 11.41
C GLY A 419 1.95 -9.94 12.94
N ALA A 420 2.81 -9.12 13.55
CA ALA A 420 3.03 -9.14 15.00
C ALA A 420 1.77 -8.84 15.85
N SER A 421 0.84 -8.02 15.34
CA SER A 421 -0.43 -7.73 16.02
C SER A 421 -1.33 -8.97 16.14
N GLU A 422 -1.47 -9.73 15.04
CA GLU A 422 -2.22 -10.98 15.01
C GLU A 422 -1.57 -12.06 15.88
N TRP A 423 -0.23 -12.14 15.89
CA TRP A 423 0.53 -13.03 16.76
C TRP A 423 0.26 -12.74 18.25
N ARG A 424 0.27 -11.46 18.65
CA ARG A 424 -0.03 -11.04 20.04
C ARG A 424 -1.45 -11.40 20.49
N GLN A 425 -2.40 -11.47 19.56
CA GLN A 425 -3.79 -11.89 19.85
C GLN A 425 -3.93 -13.41 20.02
N GLY A 426 -2.91 -14.17 19.67
CA GLY A 426 -2.77 -15.59 19.97
C GLY A 426 -2.38 -16.42 18.75
N TYR A 427 -1.66 -17.52 18.99
CA TYR A 427 -1.00 -18.38 18.00
C TYR A 427 -1.09 -19.86 18.39
N ILE A 428 -0.77 -20.77 17.46
CA ILE A 428 -0.72 -22.23 17.70
C ILE A 428 0.48 -22.55 18.60
N PRO A 429 0.30 -23.23 19.75
CA PRO A 429 1.39 -23.50 20.70
C PRO A 429 2.60 -24.15 20.04
N GLY A 430 3.81 -23.67 20.39
CA GLY A 430 5.06 -24.16 19.81
C GLY A 430 5.37 -23.69 18.38
N ALA A 431 4.53 -22.83 17.78
CA ALA A 431 4.81 -22.29 16.46
C ALA A 431 6.01 -21.32 16.43
N LEU A 432 6.70 -21.29 15.30
CA LEU A 432 7.68 -20.24 14.97
C LEU A 432 6.97 -19.07 14.29
N HIS A 433 7.35 -17.84 14.65
CA HIS A 433 6.77 -16.62 14.07
C HIS A 433 7.74 -15.96 13.09
N HIS A 434 7.43 -16.06 11.79
CA HIS A 434 8.18 -15.43 10.70
C HIS A 434 7.18 -14.75 9.74
N PRO A 435 6.82 -13.48 9.98
CA PRO A 435 5.86 -12.76 9.14
C PRO A 435 6.23 -12.80 7.66
N LEU A 436 5.22 -12.91 6.79
CA LEU A 436 5.42 -12.91 5.33
C LEU A 436 6.31 -11.75 4.82
N PRO A 437 6.19 -10.49 5.31
CA PRO A 437 7.06 -9.38 4.87
C PRO A 437 8.57 -9.59 5.11
N ARG A 438 8.96 -10.39 6.12
CA ARG A 438 10.36 -10.68 6.46
C ARG A 438 10.81 -12.08 6.06
N LEU A 439 9.90 -12.90 5.54
CA LEU A 439 10.14 -14.30 5.29
C LEU A 439 11.34 -14.54 4.36
N THR A 440 11.52 -13.71 3.32
CA THR A 440 12.66 -13.78 2.39
C THR A 440 14.01 -13.51 3.06
N THR A 441 14.04 -12.62 4.06
CA THR A 441 15.26 -12.26 4.79
C THR A 441 15.56 -13.20 5.97
N GLU A 442 14.58 -14.02 6.38
CA GLU A 442 14.67 -14.90 7.56
C GLU A 442 14.72 -16.38 7.20
N LEU A 443 14.86 -16.72 5.92
CA LEU A 443 14.88 -18.11 5.45
C LEU A 443 15.91 -18.99 6.19
N ASP A 444 17.06 -18.43 6.55
CA ASP A 444 18.12 -19.21 7.21
C ASP A 444 17.82 -19.56 8.68
N ALA A 445 16.87 -18.85 9.30
CA ALA A 445 16.36 -19.19 10.63
C ALA A 445 15.34 -20.34 10.59
N ILE A 446 14.81 -20.69 9.41
CA ILE A 446 13.76 -21.69 9.25
C ILE A 446 14.38 -23.08 8.99
N PRO A 447 13.95 -24.13 9.72
CA PRO A 447 14.56 -25.46 9.61
C PRO A 447 14.19 -26.18 8.30
N ARG A 448 15.05 -26.05 7.29
CA ARG A 448 14.90 -26.60 5.92
C ARG A 448 14.61 -28.10 5.82
N LYS A 449 15.08 -28.91 6.78
CA LYS A 449 15.00 -30.39 6.73
C LYS A 449 13.80 -30.98 7.49
N ARG A 450 13.01 -30.15 8.19
CA ARG A 450 11.83 -30.57 8.95
C ARG A 450 10.57 -30.41 8.11
N ASP A 451 9.52 -31.15 8.45
CA ASP A 451 8.19 -30.87 7.90
C ASP A 451 7.69 -29.55 8.48
N LEU A 452 7.15 -28.68 7.63
CA LEU A 452 6.61 -27.37 8.02
C LEU A 452 5.13 -27.32 7.69
N ILE A 453 4.32 -26.87 8.66
CA ILE A 453 2.92 -26.52 8.45
C ILE A 453 2.79 -25.00 8.52
N VAL A 454 2.64 -24.37 7.36
CA VAL A 454 2.62 -22.90 7.22
C VAL A 454 1.19 -22.41 7.37
N TYR A 455 0.95 -21.45 8.26
CA TYR A 455 -0.39 -20.95 8.53
C TYR A 455 -0.43 -19.43 8.67
N CYS A 456 -1.61 -18.86 8.43
CA CYS A 456 -1.86 -17.44 8.66
C CYS A 456 -3.22 -17.21 9.34
N GLY A 457 -3.91 -16.10 9.05
CA GLY A 457 -5.26 -15.85 9.55
C GLY A 457 -6.31 -16.77 8.91
N SER A 458 -6.27 -16.92 7.58
CA SER A 458 -7.35 -17.56 6.79
C SER A 458 -6.85 -18.52 5.69
N GLY A 459 -5.54 -18.71 5.54
CA GLY A 459 -4.91 -19.57 4.53
C GLY A 459 -4.34 -18.86 3.30
N ALA A 460 -4.82 -17.66 2.95
CA ALA A 460 -4.36 -16.98 1.71
C ALA A 460 -2.87 -16.62 1.76
N ARG A 461 -2.42 -15.93 2.82
CA ARG A 461 -0.98 -15.61 3.03
C ARG A 461 -0.12 -16.86 3.21
N ALA A 462 -0.69 -17.94 3.75
CA ALA A 462 0.03 -19.20 3.95
C ALA A 462 0.34 -19.89 2.61
N ALA A 463 -0.56 -19.83 1.63
CA ALA A 463 -0.31 -20.36 0.28
C ALA A 463 0.82 -19.61 -0.43
N VAL A 464 0.83 -18.28 -0.34
CA VAL A 464 1.92 -17.43 -0.86
C VAL A 464 3.25 -17.79 -0.19
N ALA A 465 3.27 -17.79 1.15
CA ALA A 465 4.46 -18.16 1.93
C ALA A 465 4.99 -19.56 1.57
N THR A 466 4.09 -20.54 1.40
CA THR A 466 4.46 -21.91 1.03
C THR A 466 5.08 -21.96 -0.36
N SER A 467 4.56 -21.20 -1.34
CA SER A 467 5.16 -21.11 -2.67
C SER A 467 6.55 -20.48 -2.64
N LEU A 468 6.74 -19.43 -1.82
CA LEU A 468 8.03 -18.78 -1.59
C LEU A 468 9.04 -19.73 -0.97
N LEU A 469 8.64 -20.46 0.07
CA LEU A 469 9.45 -21.48 0.72
C LEU A 469 9.86 -22.59 -0.27
N HIS A 470 8.93 -23.07 -1.10
CA HIS A 470 9.23 -24.06 -2.14
C HIS A 470 10.23 -23.54 -3.17
N ALA A 471 10.08 -22.29 -3.63
CA ALA A 471 11.03 -21.64 -4.53
C ALA A 471 12.44 -21.53 -3.92
N HIS A 472 12.54 -21.47 -2.59
CA HIS A 472 13.80 -21.45 -1.84
C HIS A 472 14.24 -22.82 -1.28
N GLY A 473 13.65 -23.92 -1.78
CA GLY A 473 14.10 -25.28 -1.51
C GLY A 473 13.50 -25.94 -0.26
N PHE A 474 12.51 -25.34 0.40
CA PHE A 474 11.77 -25.94 1.51
C PHE A 474 10.67 -26.87 0.99
N THR A 475 11.07 -27.96 0.34
CA THR A 475 10.17 -28.90 -0.36
C THR A 475 9.19 -29.66 0.55
N ARG A 476 9.43 -29.62 1.88
CA ARG A 476 8.60 -30.27 2.91
C ARG A 476 7.55 -29.34 3.53
N ALA A 477 7.46 -28.09 3.08
CA ALA A 477 6.46 -27.15 3.57
C ALA A 477 5.07 -27.46 2.99
N LYS A 478 4.04 -27.45 3.84
CA LYS A 478 2.63 -27.61 3.46
C LYS A 478 1.83 -26.40 3.94
N ALA A 479 0.92 -25.90 3.12
CA ALA A 479 0.00 -24.84 3.51
C ALA A 479 -1.12 -25.41 4.41
N PHE A 480 -1.49 -24.71 5.48
CA PHE A 480 -2.62 -25.08 6.34
C PHE A 480 -3.90 -24.35 5.91
N ASP A 481 -4.84 -25.08 5.34
CA ASP A 481 -6.13 -24.57 4.88
C ASP A 481 -6.98 -24.07 6.06
N GLY A 482 -7.59 -22.90 5.89
CA GLY A 482 -8.35 -22.21 6.94
C GLY A 482 -7.48 -21.63 8.07
N SER A 483 -6.26 -22.15 8.27
CA SER A 483 -5.25 -21.66 9.21
C SER A 483 -5.82 -21.38 10.62
N MET A 484 -5.49 -20.24 11.25
CA MET A 484 -6.03 -19.88 12.58
C MET A 484 -7.55 -19.84 12.64
N GLY A 485 -8.23 -19.52 11.54
CA GLY A 485 -9.70 -19.57 11.46
C GLY A 485 -10.21 -20.97 11.74
N ALA A 486 -9.77 -21.96 10.96
CA ALA A 486 -10.14 -23.36 11.14
C ALA A 486 -9.66 -23.94 12.47
N TRP A 487 -8.47 -23.56 12.94
CA TRP A 487 -7.94 -23.99 14.23
C TRP A 487 -8.83 -23.57 15.41
N LYS A 488 -9.27 -22.31 15.41
CA LYS A 488 -10.18 -21.78 16.44
C LYS A 488 -11.58 -22.36 16.33
N GLU A 489 -12.08 -22.57 15.10
CA GLU A 489 -13.40 -23.16 14.86
C GLU A 489 -13.48 -24.62 15.33
N ALA A 490 -12.33 -25.31 15.39
CA ALA A 490 -12.18 -26.65 15.97
C ALA A 490 -11.92 -26.63 17.49
N ASP A 491 -12.04 -25.48 18.17
CA ASP A 491 -11.81 -25.31 19.61
C ASP A 491 -10.42 -25.81 20.10
N LEU A 492 -9.40 -25.69 19.25
CA LEU A 492 -8.06 -26.16 19.55
C LEU A 492 -7.24 -25.14 20.38
N PRO A 493 -6.21 -25.59 21.12
CA PRO A 493 -5.45 -24.72 22.02
C PRO A 493 -4.77 -23.54 21.32
N VAL A 494 -4.82 -22.36 21.94
CA VAL A 494 -4.16 -21.14 21.48
C VAL A 494 -3.35 -20.55 22.63
N GLU A 495 -2.11 -20.15 22.34
CA GLU A 495 -1.25 -19.41 23.27
C GLU A 495 -1.24 -17.93 22.94
N THR A 496 -1.03 -17.08 23.96
CA THR A 496 -0.74 -15.65 23.78
C THR A 496 0.65 -15.36 24.32
N PRO A 497 1.44 -14.45 23.72
CA PRO A 497 2.76 -14.13 24.23
C PRO A 497 2.68 -13.67 25.69
N GLN A 498 3.48 -14.26 26.58
CA GLN A 498 3.54 -13.80 27.97
C GLN A 498 4.05 -12.35 28.01
N LYS A 499 3.34 -11.47 28.73
CA LYS A 499 3.81 -10.09 28.97
C LYS A 499 5.17 -10.14 29.69
N GLY A 500 6.26 -9.83 28.99
CA GLY A 500 7.59 -9.63 29.57
C GLY A 500 8.71 -10.56 29.11
N ALA A 501 8.45 -11.55 28.26
CA ALA A 501 9.53 -12.32 27.63
C ALA A 501 10.07 -11.51 26.43
N ARG A 502 11.28 -10.96 26.53
CA ARG A 502 12.02 -10.46 25.37
C ARG A 502 12.07 -11.58 24.33
N ALA A 503 11.72 -11.27 23.08
CA ALA A 503 12.02 -12.14 21.96
C ALA A 503 13.51 -12.51 22.05
N ALA A 504 13.80 -13.82 22.06
CA ALA A 504 15.18 -14.27 22.05
C ALA A 504 15.84 -13.77 20.75
N GLU A 505 16.99 -13.12 20.91
CA GLU A 505 17.86 -12.61 19.84
C GLU A 505 18.35 -13.70 18.89
#